data_AF-A0A2M8L6B2-F1
#
_entry.id   AF-A0A2M8L6B2-F1
#
_cell.length_a   1.000
_cell.length_b   1.000
_cell.length_c   1.000
_cell.angle_alpha   90.00
_cell.angle_beta   90.00
_cell.angle_gamma   90.00
#
_symmetry.space_group_name_H-M   'P 1'
#
loop_
_entity.id
_entity.type
_entity.pdbx_description
1 polymer ?
#
loop_
_entity_poly.entity_id
_entity_poly.type
_entity_poly.pdbx_seq_one_letter_code
_entity_poly.pdbx_strand_id
1 'polypeptide(L)'
;MKILTIFYHYPLYPQGSYFQEFLNKLAESVDKVYLLACHYPKTDFKKHKNIKIFWVPLVKINYIGEVFFMIAVLLKAIFDNELRQADVVNSIGPRGLLAGWYLRKVYQIPL
;
A
#
# COMPACT_ATOMS: atom_id res chain seq x y z
N MET A 1 7.85 6.76 -13.42
CA MET A 1 7.58 5.46 -12.77
C MET A 1 6.53 5.60 -11.67
N LYS A 2 5.57 4.68 -11.59
CA LYS A 2 4.49 4.59 -10.61
C LYS A 2 4.64 3.32 -9.79
N ILE A 3 4.74 3.41 -8.47
CA ILE A 3 4.93 2.25 -7.60
C ILE A 3 3.70 2.01 -6.74
N LEU A 4 3.21 0.78 -6.68
CA LEU A 4 2.23 0.34 -5.68
C LEU A 4 2.93 -0.36 -4.52
N THR A 5 2.92 0.25 -3.35
CA THR A 5 3.39 -0.38 -2.11
C THR A 5 2.21 -0.95 -1.31
N ILE A 6 2.31 -2.18 -0.82
CA ILE A 6 1.30 -2.81 0.02
C ILE A 6 1.92 -3.12 1.38
N PHE A 7 1.37 -2.54 2.44
CA PHE A 7 1.88 -2.75 3.79
C PHE A 7 0.75 -2.75 4.82
N TYR A 8 0.58 -3.88 5.51
CA TYR A 8 -0.59 -4.11 6.37
C TYR A 8 -0.72 -3.10 7.51
N HIS A 9 0.23 -3.10 8.45
CA HIS A 9 0.24 -2.16 9.56
C HIS A 9 1.14 -0.99 9.24
N TYR A 10 0.55 0.15 8.89
CA TYR A 10 1.30 1.37 8.78
C TYR A 10 1.73 1.84 10.18
N PRO A 11 3.03 1.89 10.52
CA PRO A 11 3.48 2.39 11.80
C PRO A 11 3.29 3.90 11.80
N LEU A 12 2.37 4.37 12.65
CA LEU A 12 2.09 5.78 12.86
C LEU A 12 2.63 6.19 14.21
N TYR A 13 3.83 6.76 14.19
CA TYR A 13 4.34 7.57 15.29
C TYR A 13 4.03 9.04 14.98
N PRO A 14 3.87 9.90 15.99
CA PRO A 14 3.52 11.31 15.81
C PRO A 14 4.44 12.06 14.84
N GLN A 15 5.73 11.73 14.83
CA GLN A 15 6.75 12.39 14.01
C GLN A 15 7.09 11.63 12.71
N GLY A 16 6.41 10.52 12.42
CA GLY A 16 6.71 9.64 11.30
C GLY A 16 7.42 8.35 11.72
N SER A 17 7.59 7.43 10.77
CA SER A 17 8.17 6.10 10.98
C SER A 17 9.26 5.83 9.95
N TYR A 18 10.09 4.81 10.17
CA TYR A 18 11.05 4.35 9.16
C TYR A 18 10.37 4.10 7.80
N PHE A 19 9.12 3.61 7.84
CA PHE A 19 8.35 3.34 6.63
C PHE A 19 7.88 4.63 5.95
N GLN A 20 7.54 5.66 6.73
CA GLN A 20 7.27 6.99 6.19
C GLN A 20 8.50 7.57 5.48
N GLU A 21 9.68 7.47 6.09
CA GLU A 21 10.93 7.95 5.50
C GLU A 21 11.23 7.21 4.20
N PHE A 22 11.05 5.88 4.19
CA PHE A 22 11.13 5.08 2.98
C PHE A 22 10.19 5.60 1.88
N LEU A 23 8.91 5.84 2.19
CA LEU A 23 7.94 6.33 1.20
C LEU A 23 8.25 7.73 0.72
N ASN A 24 8.69 8.62 1.62
CA ASN A 24 9.11 9.98 1.24
C ASN A 24 10.31 9.94 0.31
N LYS A 25 11.32 9.11 0.63
CA LYS A 25 12.51 8.99 -0.21
C LYS A 25 12.20 8.32 -1.54
N LEU A 26 11.29 7.35 -1.55
CA LEU A 26 10.80 6.74 -2.78
C LEU A 26 10.09 7.77 -3.66
N ALA A 27 9.26 8.62 -3.05
CA ALA A 27 8.51 9.67 -3.73
C ALA A 27 9.37 10.78 -4.34
N GLU A 28 10.62 10.95 -3.93
CA GLU A 28 11.56 11.87 -4.59
C GLU A 28 12.08 11.33 -5.93
N SER A 29 12.07 10.00 -6.11
CA SER A 29 12.67 9.33 -7.27
C SER A 29 11.65 8.83 -8.29
N VAL A 30 10.35 8.99 -8.02
CA VAL A 30 9.26 8.41 -8.83
C VAL A 30 8.10 9.38 -8.99
N ASP A 31 7.33 9.22 -10.07
CA ASP A 31 6.22 10.12 -10.40
C ASP A 31 5.06 9.97 -9.41
N LYS A 32 4.81 8.74 -8.96
CA LYS A 32 3.68 8.42 -8.08
C LYS A 32 3.99 7.24 -7.19
N VAL A 33 3.61 7.36 -5.91
CA VAL A 33 3.58 6.24 -4.98
C VAL A 33 2.14 6.03 -4.54
N TYR A 34 1.61 4.84 -4.81
CA TYR A 34 0.36 4.35 -4.24
C TYR A 34 0.70 3.49 -3.02
N LEU A 35 -0.06 3.65 -1.95
CA LEU A 35 0.09 2.84 -0.74
C LEU A 35 -1.26 2.22 -0.37
N LEU A 36 -1.30 0.90 -0.17
CA LEU A 36 -2.42 0.20 0.47
C LEU A 36 -2.02 -0.20 1.89
N ALA A 37 -2.72 0.31 2.90
CA ALA A 37 -2.42 0.03 4.30
C ALA A 37 -3.67 0.15 5.20
N CYS A 38 -3.64 -0.47 6.37
CA CYS A 38 -4.70 -0.28 7.35
C CYS A 38 -4.72 1.16 7.88
N HIS A 39 -5.92 1.75 7.96
CA HIS A 39 -6.15 3.07 8.52
C HIS A 39 -5.84 3.11 10.01
N TYR A 40 -5.07 4.10 10.43
CA TYR A 40 -4.94 4.48 11.83
C TYR A 40 -5.15 6.00 11.96
N PRO A 41 -5.93 6.47 12.95
CA PRO A 41 -6.69 7.71 12.77
C PRO A 41 -5.97 9.04 13.08
N LYS A 42 -4.65 9.10 13.36
CA LYS A 42 -3.99 10.38 13.68
C LYS A 42 -2.53 10.42 13.27
N THR A 43 -2.17 11.38 12.42
CA THR A 43 -0.80 11.54 11.94
C THR A 43 -0.49 13.00 11.64
N ASP A 44 0.62 13.52 12.18
CA ASP A 44 1.09 14.88 11.91
C ASP A 44 2.32 14.89 10.98
N PHE A 45 2.67 13.74 10.38
CA PHE A 45 3.85 13.64 9.52
C PHE A 45 3.65 14.35 8.18
N LYS A 46 4.75 14.88 7.64
CA LYS A 46 4.77 15.47 6.30
C LYS A 46 4.77 14.38 5.23
N LYS A 47 3.75 14.41 4.37
CA LYS A 47 3.59 13.52 3.21
C LYS A 47 3.88 14.27 1.91
N HIS A 48 4.65 13.67 1.00
CA HIS A 48 4.80 14.21 -0.36
C HIS A 48 3.47 14.19 -1.13
N LYS A 49 3.24 15.17 -2.00
CA LYS A 49 1.99 15.34 -2.77
C LYS A 49 1.71 14.19 -3.74
N ASN A 50 2.76 13.52 -4.22
CA ASN A 50 2.66 12.38 -5.13
C ASN A 50 2.41 11.04 -4.40
N ILE A 51 2.32 11.01 -3.06
CA ILE A 51 1.93 9.82 -2.30
C ILE A 51 0.41 9.79 -2.11
N LYS A 52 -0.25 8.81 -2.72
CA LYS A 52 -1.68 8.52 -2.52
C LYS A 52 -1.83 7.28 -1.66
N ILE A 53 -2.52 7.43 -0.53
CA ILE A 53 -2.75 6.33 0.42
C ILE A 53 -4.21 5.90 0.31
N PHE A 54 -4.39 4.60 0.13
CA PHE A 54 -5.67 3.90 0.15
C PHE A 54 -5.79 3.18 1.48
N TRP A 55 -6.58 3.76 2.36
CA TRP A 55 -6.79 3.26 3.70
C TRP A 55 -7.82 2.13 3.72
N VAL A 56 -7.43 0.98 4.27
CA VAL A 56 -8.31 -0.16 4.55
C VAL A 56 -8.72 -0.10 6.03
N PRO A 57 -9.99 -0.30 6.39
CA PRO A 57 -10.39 -0.37 7.80
C PRO A 57 -9.59 -1.42 8.57
N LEU A 58 -9.09 -1.05 9.75
CA LEU A 58 -8.42 -1.99 10.65
C LEU A 58 -9.47 -2.82 11.39
N VAL A 59 -9.38 -4.14 11.27
CA VAL A 59 -10.14 -5.09 12.08
C VAL A 59 -9.25 -5.59 13.21
N LYS A 60 -9.68 -5.40 14.47
CA LYS A 60 -8.86 -5.68 15.68
C LYS A 60 -8.67 -7.16 15.99
N ILE A 61 -9.41 -8.06 15.33
CA ILE A 61 -9.27 -9.51 15.52
C ILE A 61 -8.16 -9.99 14.60
N ASN A 62 -6.97 -10.30 15.14
CA ASN A 62 -5.73 -10.54 14.37
C ASN A 62 -5.92 -11.32 13.06
N TYR A 63 -6.26 -12.62 13.12
CA TYR A 63 -6.36 -13.46 11.92
C TYR A 63 -7.44 -12.99 10.94
N ILE A 64 -8.58 -12.53 11.46
CA ILE A 64 -9.69 -12.04 10.63
C ILE A 64 -9.30 -10.74 9.94
N GLY A 65 -8.57 -9.85 10.62
CA GLY A 65 -8.12 -8.58 10.07
C GLY A 65 -7.07 -8.74 8.99
N GLU A 66 -6.20 -9.73 9.11
CA GLU A 66 -5.25 -10.07 8.05
C GLU A 66 -5.97 -10.58 6.79
N VAL A 67 -6.90 -11.52 6.95
CA VAL A 67 -7.70 -12.05 5.82
C VAL A 67 -8.53 -10.95 5.17
N PHE A 68 -9.21 -10.13 5.98
CA PHE A 68 -9.97 -8.99 5.49
C PHE A 68 -9.10 -8.02 4.70
N PHE A 69 -7.89 -7.71 5.20
CA PHE A 69 -6.96 -6.85 4.49
C PHE A 69 -6.52 -7.46 3.16
N MET A 70 -6.15 -8.74 3.13
CA MET A 70 -5.77 -9.42 1.89
C MET A 70 -6.89 -9.34 0.83
N ILE A 71 -8.14 -9.61 1.23
CA ILE A 71 -9.30 -9.52 0.35
C ILE A 71 -9.53 -8.07 -0.10
N ALA A 72 -9.47 -7.10 0.83
CA ALA A 72 -9.69 -5.70 0.51
C ALA A 72 -8.65 -5.15 -0.48
N VAL A 73 -7.36 -5.47 -0.28
CA VAL A 73 -6.27 -5.11 -1.19
C VAL A 73 -6.47 -5.74 -2.57
N LEU A 74 -6.86 -7.02 -2.63
CA LEU A 74 -7.16 -7.71 -3.88
C LEU A 74 -8.32 -7.05 -4.62
N LEU A 75 -9.46 -6.80 -3.95
CA LEU A 75 -10.60 -6.12 -4.54
C LEU A 75 -10.21 -4.72 -5.03
N LYS A 76 -9.39 -3.99 -4.26
CA LYS A 76 -8.91 -2.67 -4.66
C LYS A 76 -8.03 -2.75 -5.93
N ALA A 77 -7.16 -3.76 -6.04
CA ALA A 77 -6.38 -4.01 -7.24
C ALA A 77 -7.24 -4.41 -8.46
N ILE A 78 -8.36 -5.10 -8.26
CA ILE A 78 -9.30 -5.50 -9.32
C ILE A 78 -10.11 -4.30 -9.84
N PHE A 79 -10.63 -3.46 -8.94
CA PHE A 79 -11.62 -2.45 -9.29
C PHE A 79 -11.04 -1.04 -9.49
N ASP A 80 -9.85 -0.75 -8.98
CA ASP A 80 -9.26 0.58 -9.07
C ASP A 80 -8.33 0.70 -10.30
N ASN A 81 -8.79 1.47 -11.30
CA ASN A 81 -8.04 1.76 -12.52
C ASN A 81 -6.67 2.41 -12.25
N GLU A 82 -6.52 3.24 -11.21
CA GLU A 82 -5.26 3.92 -10.96
C GLU A 82 -4.17 2.95 -10.51
N LEU A 83 -4.53 1.94 -9.71
CA LEU A 83 -3.59 0.94 -9.21
C LEU A 83 -3.05 0.05 -10.33
N ARG A 84 -3.87 -0.19 -11.36
CA ARG A 84 -3.47 -0.95 -12.57
C ARG A 84 -2.50 -0.19 -13.47
N GLN A 85 -2.27 1.10 -13.21
CA GLN A 85 -1.24 1.88 -13.88
C GLN A 85 0.10 1.82 -13.14
N ALA A 86 0.24 1.03 -12.08
CA ALA A 86 1.52 0.84 -11.42
C ALA A 86 2.49 0.08 -12.34
N ASP A 87 3.74 0.52 -12.38
CA ASP A 87 4.82 -0.11 -13.15
C ASP A 87 5.47 -1.25 -12.35
N VAL A 88 5.35 -1.22 -11.02
CA VAL A 88 5.86 -2.26 -10.11
C VAL A 88 5.05 -2.28 -8.82
N VAL A 89 4.87 -3.48 -8.26
CA VAL A 89 4.27 -3.71 -6.94
C VAL A 89 5.39 -4.03 -5.95
N ASN A 90 5.37 -3.41 -4.79
CA ASN A 90 6.25 -3.70 -3.66
C ASN A 90 5.39 -4.21 -2.49
N SER A 91 5.40 -5.51 -2.23
CA SER A 91 4.67 -6.11 -1.11
C SER A 91 5.57 -6.27 0.10
N ILE A 92 5.23 -5.58 1.21
CA ILE A 92 5.98 -5.68 2.46
C ILE A 92 5.27 -6.67 3.37
N GLY A 93 5.85 -7.86 3.46
CA GLY A 93 5.28 -9.02 4.14
C GLY A 93 4.29 -9.81 3.27
N PRO A 94 3.72 -10.90 3.82
CA PRO A 94 2.94 -11.87 3.03
C PRO A 94 1.56 -11.36 2.60
N ARG A 95 1.02 -10.36 3.29
CA ARG A 95 -0.38 -9.91 3.17
C ARG A 95 -0.66 -9.15 1.86
N GLY A 96 0.37 -8.66 1.18
CA GLY A 96 0.23 -8.07 -0.15
C GLY A 96 0.49 -9.05 -1.30
N LEU A 97 0.99 -10.27 -1.01
CA LEU A 97 1.43 -11.20 -2.06
C LEU A 97 0.28 -11.68 -2.94
N LEU A 98 -0.91 -11.90 -2.39
CA LEU A 98 -2.07 -12.32 -3.20
C LEU A 98 -2.45 -11.26 -4.24
N ALA A 99 -2.49 -9.99 -3.85
CA ALA A 99 -2.76 -8.89 -4.77
C ALA A 99 -1.61 -8.67 -5.76
N GLY A 100 -0.36 -8.77 -5.29
CA GLY A 100 0.83 -8.69 -6.14
C GLY A 100 0.87 -9.80 -7.19
N TRP A 101 0.56 -11.04 -6.80
CA TRP A 101 0.44 -12.18 -7.71
C TRP A 101 -0.66 -11.98 -8.75
N TYR A 102 -1.83 -11.49 -8.33
CA TYR A 102 -2.93 -11.16 -9.24
C TYR A 102 -2.52 -10.10 -10.27
N LEU A 103 -1.92 -8.99 -9.82
CA LEU A 103 -1.47 -7.91 -10.69
C LEU A 103 -0.39 -8.39 -11.67
N ARG A 104 0.53 -9.24 -11.23
CA ARG A 104 1.53 -9.87 -12.10
C ARG A 104 0.91 -10.79 -13.13
N LYS A 105 -0.05 -11.64 -12.74
CA LYS A 105 -0.67 -12.63 -13.63
C LYS A 105 -1.58 -11.99 -14.68
N VAL A 106 -2.36 -10.98 -14.30
CA VAL A 106 -3.39 -10.39 -15.17
C VAL A 106 -2.86 -9.19 -15.94
N TYR A 107 -2.02 -8.36 -15.31
CA TYR A 107 -1.55 -7.09 -15.88
C TYR A 107 -0.06 -7.07 -16.19
N GLN A 108 0.67 -8.17 -15.96
CA GLN A 108 2.12 -8.27 -16.17
C GLN A 108 2.95 -7.27 -15.35
N ILE A 109 2.37 -6.71 -14.27
CA ILE A 109 3.08 -5.79 -13.39
C ILE A 109 4.03 -6.61 -12.50
N PRO A 110 5.35 -6.35 -12.49
CA PRO A 110 6.29 -7.06 -11.64
C PRO A 110 5.98 -6.85 -10.14
N LEU A 111 6.26 -7.89 -9.35
CA LEU A 111 6.17 -7.92 -7.89
C LEU A 111 7.58 -8.00 -7.29
#